data_AF-A0AAW1TMM6-F1
#
_entry.id   AF-A0AAW1TMM6-F1
#
_cell.length_a   1.000
_cell.length_b   1.000
_cell.length_c   1.000
_cell.angle_alpha   90.00
_cell.angle_beta   90.00
_cell.angle_gamma   90.00
#
_symmetry.space_group_name_H-M   'P 1'
#
loop_
_entity.id
_entity.type
_entity.pdbx_description
1 polymer ?
#
loop_
_entity_poly.entity_id
_entity_poly.type
_entity_poly.pdbx_seq_one_letter_code
_entity_poly.pdbx_strand_id
1 'polypeptide(L)'
;MPIVTRDIVRMSRLLERAQGECNIEELNHVDSSVVEDISANMNGTHQITSSGIHSTPSIDNNCRMKRSVSPTGRVKRVSWNEEEKQAALDLFASHIQSGDLPSTSFCYETMKENPVLRNRSPCS
;
A
#
# COMPACT_ATOMS: atom_id res chain seq x y z
N MET A 1 -24.78 -28.33 -17.12
CA MET A 1 -23.80 -27.30 -17.55
C MET A 1 -22.53 -28.01 -18.00
N PRO A 2 -22.14 -27.92 -19.29
CA PRO A 2 -20.87 -28.47 -19.76
C PRO A 2 -19.68 -27.68 -19.17
N ILE A 3 -18.55 -28.38 -18.98
CA ILE A 3 -17.39 -27.88 -18.21
C ILE A 3 -16.81 -26.59 -18.83
N VAL A 4 -16.70 -26.55 -20.16
CA VAL A 4 -16.18 -25.41 -20.94
C VAL A 4 -16.90 -24.10 -20.58
N THR A 5 -18.23 -24.12 -20.44
CA THR A 5 -19.02 -22.93 -20.09
C THR A 5 -18.70 -22.41 -18.69
N ARG A 6 -18.40 -23.29 -17.73
CA ARG A 6 -18.07 -22.89 -16.35
C ARG A 6 -16.74 -22.14 -16.28
N ASP A 7 -15.76 -22.61 -17.04
CA ASP A 7 -14.41 -22.04 -16.98
C ASP A 7 -14.33 -20.73 -17.78
N ILE A 8 -15.09 -20.59 -18.88
CA ILE A 8 -15.30 -19.30 -19.57
C ILE A 8 -15.88 -18.26 -18.59
N VAL A 9 -17.02 -18.55 -17.94
CA VAL A 9 -17.67 -17.61 -16.99
C VAL A 9 -16.74 -17.24 -15.83
N ARG A 10 -15.91 -18.18 -15.35
CA ARG A 10 -14.90 -17.92 -14.32
C ARG A 10 -13.82 -16.96 -14.82
N MET A 11 -13.28 -17.17 -16.02
CA MET A 11 -12.24 -16.33 -16.59
C MET A 11 -12.76 -14.91 -16.88
N SER A 12 -13.96 -14.76 -17.46
CA SER A 12 -14.57 -13.43 -17.67
C SER A 12 -14.70 -12.64 -16.37
N ARG A 13 -15.22 -13.25 -15.30
CA ARG A 13 -15.37 -12.63 -13.97
C ARG A 13 -14.06 -12.29 -13.27
N LEU A 14 -12.96 -12.96 -13.64
CA LEU A 14 -11.62 -12.65 -13.12
C LEU A 14 -11.03 -11.44 -13.84
N LEU A 15 -11.18 -11.37 -15.17
CA LEU A 15 -10.71 -10.26 -15.99
C LEU A 15 -11.47 -8.95 -15.67
N GLU A 16 -12.80 -9.03 -15.56
CA GLU A 16 -13.68 -7.95 -15.10
C GLU A 16 -13.19 -7.33 -13.77
N ARG A 17 -12.87 -8.16 -12.77
CA ARG A 17 -12.33 -7.71 -11.47
C ARG A 17 -10.91 -7.14 -11.57
N ALA A 18 -10.10 -7.62 -12.51
CA ALA A 18 -8.73 -7.16 -12.69
C ALA A 18 -8.65 -5.79 -13.38
N GLN A 19 -9.68 -5.40 -14.15
CA GLN A 19 -9.74 -4.13 -14.87
C GLN A 19 -10.15 -2.95 -13.98
N GLY A 20 -10.81 -3.20 -12.84
CA GLY A 20 -10.99 -2.20 -11.78
C GLY A 20 -11.94 -1.04 -12.11
N GLU A 21 -12.81 -1.19 -13.11
CA GLU A 21 -13.78 -0.16 -13.50
C GLU A 21 -14.86 0.03 -12.43
N CYS A 22 -14.63 0.98 -11.52
CA CYS A 22 -15.68 1.57 -10.71
C CYS A 22 -16.52 2.52 -11.59
N ASN A 23 -17.56 1.99 -12.23
CA ASN A 23 -18.56 2.81 -12.92
C ASN A 23 -19.32 3.67 -11.90
N ILE A 24 -18.88 4.93 -11.77
CA ILE A 24 -19.63 5.99 -11.12
C ILE A 24 -20.38 6.73 -12.23
N GLU A 25 -21.59 6.27 -12.54
CA GLU A 25 -22.61 7.12 -13.13
C GLU A 25 -23.82 7.15 -12.18
N GLU A 26 -24.03 8.32 -11.61
CA GLU A 26 -25.08 8.65 -10.65
C GLU A 26 -26.29 9.18 -11.42
N LEU A 27 -27.46 8.51 -11.36
CA LEU A 27 -28.74 9.22 -11.23
C LEU A 27 -29.92 8.33 -10.77
N ASN A 28 -30.48 8.76 -9.64
CA ASN A 28 -31.75 8.46 -8.98
C ASN A 28 -32.96 8.03 -9.86
N HIS A 29 -33.83 7.13 -9.35
CA HIS A 29 -35.15 7.46 -8.72
C HIS A 29 -36.12 6.25 -8.60
N VAL A 30 -36.49 5.87 -7.35
CA VAL A 30 -37.83 5.55 -6.74
C VAL A 30 -38.90 4.83 -7.61
N ASP A 31 -39.73 3.86 -7.16
CA ASP A 31 -40.22 3.35 -5.86
C ASP A 31 -40.37 1.79 -5.95
N SER A 32 -40.57 0.97 -4.91
CA SER A 32 -41.67 1.02 -3.93
C SER A 32 -41.44 0.09 -2.72
N SER A 33 -41.68 0.62 -1.51
CA SER A 33 -42.42 0.04 -0.35
C SER A 33 -42.47 -1.50 -0.22
N VAL A 34 -42.08 -2.18 0.86
CA VAL A 34 -42.30 -1.98 2.32
C VAL A 34 -41.29 -2.85 3.12
N VAL A 35 -40.98 -2.69 4.44
CA VAL A 35 -41.33 -1.69 5.49
C VAL A 35 -40.12 -1.56 6.47
N GLU A 36 -40.26 -0.60 7.40
CA GLU A 36 -39.60 -0.35 8.70
C GLU A 36 -39.26 -1.62 9.54
N ASP A 37 -38.23 -1.60 10.40
CA ASP A 37 -38.29 -0.92 11.70
C ASP A 37 -36.97 -0.22 12.13
N ILE A 38 -37.11 0.89 12.88
CA ILE A 38 -36.02 1.75 13.35
C ILE A 38 -35.92 1.63 14.89
N SER A 39 -34.75 1.29 15.41
CA SER A 39 -34.36 1.76 16.74
C SER A 39 -32.86 2.00 16.85
N ALA A 40 -32.47 2.90 17.75
CA ALA A 40 -31.22 3.63 17.66
C ALA A 40 -30.27 3.39 18.84
N ASN A 41 -28.98 3.62 18.54
CA ASN A 41 -28.00 4.27 19.42
C ASN A 41 -27.28 3.44 20.53
N MET A 42 -26.08 3.94 20.83
CA MET A 42 -25.21 3.72 22.01
C MET A 42 -24.37 2.43 22.13
N ASN A 43 -23.09 2.59 21.78
CA ASN A 43 -21.89 2.22 22.56
C ASN A 43 -21.97 1.03 23.56
N GLY A 44 -21.20 -0.03 23.28
CA GLY A 44 -20.90 -1.09 24.25
C GLY A 44 -19.54 -1.75 24.00
N THR A 45 -18.52 -1.39 24.80
CA THR A 45 -17.22 -2.08 24.81
C THR A 45 -17.35 -3.41 25.55
N HIS A 46 -17.15 -4.55 24.88
CA HIS A 46 -16.95 -5.83 25.57
C HIS A 46 -15.84 -6.66 24.92
N GLN A 47 -14.80 -6.92 25.72
CA GLN A 47 -13.84 -7.99 25.47
C GLN A 47 -14.55 -9.34 25.63
N ILE A 48 -14.30 -10.30 24.74
CA ILE A 48 -14.56 -11.71 25.01
C ILE A 48 -13.33 -12.53 24.64
N THR A 49 -12.58 -12.90 25.67
CA THR A 49 -11.60 -13.99 25.63
C THR A 49 -12.32 -15.33 25.75
N SER A 50 -12.06 -16.27 24.85
CA SER A 50 -12.27 -17.69 25.13
C SER A 50 -11.21 -18.54 24.43
N SER A 51 -10.46 -19.27 25.25
CA SER A 51 -9.39 -20.19 24.86
C SER A 51 -9.93 -21.48 24.26
N GLY A 52 -9.34 -21.92 23.14
CA GLY A 52 -9.69 -23.20 22.49
C GLY A 52 -8.49 -23.78 21.72
N ILE A 53 -7.48 -24.28 22.43
CA ILE A 53 -6.32 -24.93 21.81
C ILE A 53 -6.69 -26.38 21.49
N HIS A 54 -6.94 -26.67 20.21
CA HIS A 54 -6.97 -28.03 19.68
C HIS A 54 -5.80 -28.20 18.69
N SER A 55 -4.65 -28.59 19.23
CA SER A 55 -3.45 -28.88 18.45
C SER A 55 -3.64 -30.14 17.61
N THR A 56 -3.84 -29.99 16.31
CA THR A 56 -3.60 -31.08 15.35
C THR A 56 -2.11 -31.12 15.03
N PRO A 57 -1.46 -32.30 14.99
CA PRO A 57 -0.07 -32.41 14.58
C PRO A 57 0.01 -32.31 13.05
N SER A 58 -0.01 -31.07 12.52
CA SER A 58 0.41 -30.83 11.14
C SER A 58 1.90 -31.14 11.03
N ILE A 59 2.24 -32.19 10.27
CA ILE A 59 3.63 -32.43 9.88
C ILE A 59 3.96 -31.40 8.79
N ASP A 60 4.31 -30.19 9.24
CA ASP A 60 4.69 -29.07 8.40
C ASP A 60 6.07 -29.30 7.76
N ASN A 61 6.14 -30.23 6.81
CA ASN A 61 7.26 -30.40 5.88
C ASN A 61 7.36 -29.25 4.86
N ASN A 62 6.97 -28.03 5.28
CA ASN A 62 7.10 -26.82 4.48
C ASN A 62 8.48 -26.22 4.72
N CYS A 63 9.51 -26.89 4.19
CA CYS A 63 10.87 -26.37 4.09
C CYS A 63 10.93 -25.18 3.11
N ARG A 64 10.24 -24.09 3.44
CA ARG A 64 10.33 -22.83 2.72
C ARG A 64 11.77 -22.37 2.79
N MET A 65 12.45 -22.43 1.65
CA MET A 65 13.82 -21.96 1.48
C MET A 65 13.89 -20.53 2.03
N LYS A 66 14.53 -20.35 3.18
CA LYS A 66 14.69 -19.02 3.78
C LYS A 66 15.51 -18.21 2.78
N ARG A 67 14.92 -17.14 2.22
CA ARG A 67 15.67 -16.18 1.41
C ARG A 67 16.90 -15.75 2.20
N SER A 68 18.05 -15.70 1.54
CA SER A 68 19.26 -15.13 2.14
C SER A 68 18.92 -13.74 2.69
N VAL A 69 19.29 -13.51 3.94
CA VAL A 69 19.21 -12.17 4.53
C VAL A 69 20.32 -11.32 3.90
N SER A 70 20.04 -10.04 3.65
CA SER A 70 21.09 -9.09 3.27
C SER A 70 22.22 -9.13 4.31
N PRO A 71 23.51 -9.05 3.92
CA PRO A 71 24.61 -8.84 4.87
C PRO A 71 24.39 -7.64 5.79
N THR A 72 23.64 -6.63 5.32
CA THR A 72 23.28 -5.40 6.06
C THR A 72 21.98 -5.51 6.86
N GLY A 73 21.34 -6.68 6.92
CA GLY A 73 20.11 -6.91 7.67
C GLY A 73 18.87 -6.21 7.11
N ARG A 74 17.94 -5.81 8.00
CA ARG A 74 16.68 -5.13 7.63
C ARG A 74 16.86 -3.61 7.66
N VAL A 75 16.94 -3.00 6.48
CA VAL A 75 16.92 -1.54 6.34
C VAL A 75 15.51 -0.98 6.61
N LYS A 76 15.41 0.08 7.42
CA LYS A 76 14.17 0.86 7.58
C LYS A 76 14.02 1.81 6.40
N ARG A 77 12.91 1.73 5.66
CA ARG A 77 12.56 2.73 4.63
C ARG A 77 11.87 3.91 5.31
N VAL A 78 12.27 5.13 4.96
CA VAL A 78 11.73 6.38 5.53
C VAL A 78 11.12 7.21 4.40
N SER A 79 9.80 7.44 4.48
CA SER A 79 9.07 8.31 3.54
C SER A 79 9.61 9.74 3.58
N TRP A 80 9.40 10.50 2.50
CA TRP A 80 9.73 11.93 2.44
C TRP A 80 8.58 12.77 3.01
N ASN A 81 8.89 13.66 3.96
CA ASN A 81 7.98 14.69 4.45
C ASN A 81 7.82 15.81 3.41
N GLU A 82 6.74 16.58 3.49
CA GLU A 82 6.47 17.62 2.49
C GLU A 82 7.53 18.72 2.46
N GLU A 83 8.00 19.14 3.64
CA GLU A 83 9.10 20.10 3.80
C GLU A 83 10.40 19.62 3.11
N GLU A 84 10.74 18.33 3.25
CA GLU A 84 11.92 17.74 2.61
C GLU A 84 11.76 17.66 1.08
N LYS A 85 10.55 17.37 0.58
CA LYS A 85 10.28 17.37 -0.87
C LYS A 85 10.44 18.77 -1.45
N GLN A 86 9.82 19.78 -0.82
CA GLN A 86 9.89 21.15 -1.31
C GLN A 86 11.32 21.67 -1.29
N ALA A 87 12.05 21.49 -0.18
CA ALA A 87 13.47 21.84 -0.10
C ALA A 87 14.31 21.15 -1.19
N ALA A 88 14.10 19.86 -1.45
CA ALA A 88 14.80 19.16 -2.52
C ALA A 88 14.42 19.69 -3.92
N LEU A 89 13.14 19.96 -4.19
CA LEU A 89 12.70 20.54 -5.47
C LEU A 89 13.33 21.92 -5.70
N ASP A 90 13.38 22.78 -4.68
CA ASP A 90 13.94 24.12 -4.77
C ASP A 90 15.47 24.08 -5.00
N LEU A 91 16.20 23.24 -4.25
CA LEU A 91 17.66 23.11 -4.34
C LEU A 91 18.13 22.51 -5.67
N PHE A 92 17.38 21.55 -6.22
CA PHE A 92 17.71 20.90 -7.49
C PHE A 92 16.96 21.49 -8.70
N ALA A 93 16.20 22.59 -8.53
CA ALA A 93 15.39 23.20 -9.59
C ALA A 93 16.21 23.54 -10.85
N SER A 94 17.42 24.09 -10.69
CA SER A 94 18.32 24.43 -11.79
C SER A 94 18.75 23.19 -12.59
N HIS A 95 19.14 22.12 -11.89
CA HIS A 95 19.52 20.83 -12.48
C HIS A 95 18.33 20.21 -13.23
N ILE A 96 17.15 20.17 -12.60
CA ILE A 96 15.90 19.68 -13.22
C ILE A 96 15.56 20.45 -14.51
N GLN A 97 15.72 21.78 -14.52
CA GLN A 97 15.46 22.62 -15.70
C GLN A 97 16.50 22.44 -16.81
N SER A 98 17.77 22.26 -16.46
CA SER A 98 18.86 22.00 -17.42
C SER A 98 18.79 20.60 -18.04
N GLY A 99 18.19 19.63 -17.34
CA GLY A 99 18.26 18.21 -17.67
C GLY A 99 19.52 17.50 -17.18
N ASP A 100 20.46 18.21 -16.57
CA ASP A 100 21.71 17.66 -16.05
C ASP A 100 21.56 17.07 -14.64
N LEU A 101 22.37 16.04 -14.36
CA LEU A 101 22.42 15.39 -13.04
C LEU A 101 23.45 16.10 -12.15
N PRO A 102 23.10 16.44 -10.89
CA PRO A 102 24.07 16.99 -9.93
C PRO A 102 25.17 15.98 -9.60
N SER A 103 26.37 16.49 -9.33
CA SER A 103 27.48 15.65 -8.87
C SER A 103 27.24 15.10 -7.45
N THR A 104 27.87 13.99 -7.11
CA THR A 104 27.79 13.42 -5.76
C THR A 104 28.35 14.38 -4.70
N SER A 105 29.42 15.13 -5.01
CA SER A 105 29.96 16.17 -4.11
C SER A 105 28.95 17.29 -3.86
N PHE A 106 28.29 17.80 -4.92
CA PHE A 106 27.25 18.82 -4.81
C PHE A 106 26.09 18.35 -3.92
N CYS A 107 25.67 17.09 -4.03
CA CYS A 107 24.64 16.53 -3.14
C CYS A 107 25.06 16.53 -1.66
N TYR A 108 26.32 16.18 -1.34
CA TYR A 108 26.82 16.23 0.04
C TYR A 108 26.95 17.65 0.58
N GLU A 109 27.39 18.61 -0.24
CA GLU A 109 27.47 20.04 0.11
C GLU A 109 26.06 20.60 0.39
N THR A 110 25.12 20.37 -0.54
CA THR A 110 23.72 20.76 -0.43
C THR A 110 23.08 20.22 0.86
N MET A 111 23.33 18.96 1.22
CA MET A 111 22.84 18.35 2.47
C MET A 111 23.50 18.89 3.74
N LYS A 112 24.75 19.38 3.66
CA LYS A 112 25.46 19.99 4.79
C LYS A 112 24.91 21.39 5.09
N GLU A 113 24.53 22.13 4.06
CA GLU A 113 23.96 23.47 4.17
C GLU A 113 22.48 23.46 4.55
N ASN A 114 21.72 22.44 4.12
CA ASN A 114 20.28 22.36 4.31
C ASN A 114 19.90 21.38 5.43
N PRO A 115 19.64 21.83 6.68
CA PRO A 115 19.42 20.95 7.82
C PRO A 115 18.17 20.05 7.69
N VAL A 116 17.19 20.47 6.87
CA VAL A 116 15.99 19.68 6.52
C VAL A 116 16.38 18.33 5.89
N LEU A 117 17.42 18.29 5.06
CA LEU A 117 17.86 17.09 4.33
C LEU A 117 18.93 16.27 5.08
N ARG A 118 19.31 16.66 6.30
CA ARG A 118 20.40 16.05 7.08
C ARG A 118 20.25 14.55 7.32
N ASN A 119 19.01 14.05 7.39
CA ASN A 119 18.71 12.63 7.62
C ASN A 119 18.58 11.79 6.34
N ARG A 120 18.88 12.39 5.17
CA ARG A 120 18.89 11.72 3.87
C ARG A 120 20.31 11.25 3.54
N SER A 121 20.45 10.54 2.43
CA SER A 121 21.73 10.04 1.93
C SER A 121 21.67 9.97 0.41
N PRO A 122 22.67 10.48 -0.32
CA PRO A 122 22.79 10.20 -1.75
C PRO A 122 22.99 8.69 -1.95
N CYS A 123 22.66 8.19 -3.14
CA CYS A 123 23.02 6.82 -3.50
C CYS A 123 24.55 6.72 -3.61
N SER A 124 25.15 5.71 -2.98
CA SER A 124 26.58 5.39 -2.99
C SER A 124 26.92 4.33 -4.03
#